data_AF-A0A3D3S9I2-F1
#
_entry.id   AF-A0A3D3S9I2-F1
#
_cell.length_a   1.000
_cell.length_b   1.000
_cell.length_c   1.000
_cell.angle_alpha   90.00
_cell.angle_beta   90.00
_cell.angle_gamma   90.00
#
_symmetry.space_group_name_H-M   'P 1'
#
loop_
_entity.id
_entity.type
_entity.pdbx_description
1 polymer ?
#
loop_
_entity_poly.entity_id
_entity_poly.type
_entity_poly.pdbx_seq_one_letter_code
_entity_poly.pdbx_strand_id
1 'polypeptide(L)'
;YRAWQYTLNNIPEAIDILSKYQPINRDDFVANLTAVKEFFKTDRYKNFGIGYIDAARMQDTINTVKEKGVEIKGDAKDYYTSAFLPNPPYKFNY
;
A
#
# COMPACT_ATOMS: atom_id res chain seq x y z
N TYR A 1 -6.61 -9.37 -1.13
CA TYR A 1 -6.28 -8.86 -2.49
C TYR A 1 -7.48 -8.60 -3.37
N ARG A 2 -8.56 -9.40 -3.32
CA ARG A 2 -9.78 -9.16 -4.12
C ARG A 2 -10.40 -7.77 -3.91
N ALA A 3 -10.38 -7.24 -2.69
CA ALA A 3 -10.81 -5.87 -2.41
C ALA A 3 -10.01 -4.84 -3.22
N TRP A 4 -8.67 -4.91 -3.18
CA TRP A 4 -7.81 -4.03 -3.99
C TRP A 4 -8.06 -4.18 -5.50
N GLN A 5 -8.28 -5.40 -6.00
CA GLN A 5 -8.66 -5.61 -7.40
C GLN A 5 -9.92 -4.84 -7.76
N TYR A 6 -10.97 -5.01 -6.95
CA TYR A 6 -12.23 -4.35 -7.14
C TYR A 6 -12.06 -2.82 -7.05
N THR A 7 -11.34 -2.32 -6.05
CA THR A 7 -11.04 -0.91 -5.87
C THR A 7 -10.35 -0.29 -7.07
N LEU A 8 -9.33 -0.95 -7.62
CA LEU A 8 -8.56 -0.43 -8.76
C LEU A 8 -9.31 -0.53 -10.11
N ASN A 9 -10.29 -1.42 -10.21
CA ASN A 9 -11.18 -1.54 -11.38
C ASN A 9 -12.41 -0.63 -11.30
N ASN A 10 -12.84 -0.25 -10.10
CA ASN A 10 -14.07 0.50 -9.87
C ASN A 10 -13.81 1.71 -8.96
N ILE A 11 -12.78 2.51 -9.26
CA ILE A 11 -12.31 3.61 -8.39
C ILE A 11 -13.44 4.53 -7.91
N PRO A 12 -14.32 5.08 -8.78
CA PRO A 12 -15.41 5.95 -8.33
C PRO A 12 -16.37 5.28 -7.34
N GLU A 13 -16.72 4.01 -7.58
CA GLU A 13 -17.60 3.24 -6.70
C GLU A 13 -16.91 2.89 -5.38
N ALA A 14 -15.62 2.54 -5.42
CA ALA A 14 -14.86 2.26 -4.21
C ALA A 14 -14.73 3.50 -3.30
N ILE A 15 -14.58 4.70 -3.88
CA ILE A 15 -14.59 5.96 -3.13
C ILE A 15 -16.00 6.30 -2.63
N ASP A 16 -17.07 5.96 -3.37
CA ASP A 16 -18.45 6.06 -2.87
C ASP A 16 -18.70 5.16 -1.65
N ILE A 17 -18.14 3.95 -1.66
CA ILE A 17 -18.21 3.06 -0.50
C ILE A 17 -17.44 3.68 0.68
N LEU A 18 -16.24 4.22 0.46
CA LEU A 18 -15.44 4.85 1.51
C LEU A 18 -16.15 6.08 2.13
N SER A 19 -16.81 6.91 1.32
CA SER A 19 -17.47 8.14 1.79
C SER A 19 -18.67 7.88 2.71
N LYS A 20 -19.23 6.66 2.70
CA LYS A 20 -20.26 6.22 3.67
C LYS A 20 -19.71 6.10 5.10
N TYR A 21 -18.39 5.93 5.25
CA TYR A 21 -17.73 5.71 6.54
C TYR A 21 -16.85 6.87 6.98
N GLN A 22 -16.44 7.75 6.06
CA GLN A 22 -15.52 8.85 6.32
C GLN A 22 -15.96 10.12 5.59
N PRO A 23 -15.98 11.30 6.25
CA PRO A 23 -16.26 12.57 5.59
C PRO A 23 -15.06 12.99 4.74
N ILE A 24 -15.10 12.68 3.45
CA ILE A 24 -14.03 12.95 2.49
C ILE A 24 -14.53 13.79 1.31
N ASN A 25 -13.62 14.56 0.70
CA ASN A 25 -13.88 15.11 -0.63
C ASN A 25 -13.73 13.98 -1.66
N ARG A 26 -14.84 13.56 -2.25
CA ARG A 26 -14.88 12.40 -3.14
C ARG A 26 -14.04 12.62 -4.40
N ASP A 27 -14.12 13.80 -5.00
CA ASP A 27 -13.46 14.08 -6.28
C ASP A 27 -11.94 14.06 -6.13
N ASP A 28 -11.44 14.65 -5.04
CA ASP A 28 -10.01 14.63 -4.70
C ASP A 28 -9.51 13.19 -4.50
N PHE A 29 -10.30 12.34 -3.84
CA PHE A 29 -9.93 10.95 -3.59
C PHE A 29 -10.02 10.07 -4.83
N VAL A 30 -10.96 10.32 -5.75
CA VAL A 30 -11.01 9.66 -7.06
C VAL A 30 -9.78 10.02 -7.87
N ALA A 31 -9.43 11.31 -7.94
CA ALA A 31 -8.23 11.77 -8.63
C ALA A 31 -6.96 11.18 -8.01
N ASN A 32 -6.85 11.19 -6.67
CA ASN A 32 -5.72 10.63 -5.95
C ASN A 32 -5.56 9.13 -6.22
N LEU A 33 -6.63 8.33 -6.07
CA LEU A 33 -6.54 6.89 -6.27
C LEU A 33 -6.27 6.52 -7.74
N THR A 34 -6.76 7.33 -8.68
CA THR A 34 -6.44 7.20 -10.11
C THR A 34 -4.95 7.42 -10.37
N ALA A 35 -4.34 8.45 -9.74
CA ALA A 35 -2.90 8.66 -9.82
C ALA A 35 -2.12 7.53 -9.14
N VAL A 36 -2.56 7.07 -7.97
CA VAL A 36 -1.93 5.96 -7.22
C VAL A 36 -1.98 4.65 -8.01
N LYS A 37 -3.05 4.42 -8.80
CA LYS A 37 -3.14 3.26 -9.70
C LYS A 37 -1.96 3.20 -10.67
N GLU A 38 -1.32 4.30 -11.04
CA GLU A 38 -0.14 4.27 -11.91
C GLU A 38 1.09 3.64 -11.25
N PHE A 39 1.20 3.67 -9.92
CA PHE A 39 2.31 3.01 -9.21
C PHE A 39 2.29 1.49 -9.36
N PHE A 40 1.13 0.90 -9.66
CA PHE A 40 1.03 -0.54 -9.93
C PHE A 40 1.61 -0.90 -11.31
N LYS A 41 2.02 0.07 -12.14
CA LYS A 41 2.76 -0.17 -13.40
C LYS A 41 4.28 -0.28 -13.20
N THR A 42 4.78 0.03 -12.00
CA THR A 42 6.22 0.02 -11.70
C THR A 42 6.79 -1.40 -11.68
N ASP A 43 8.09 -1.54 -11.97
CA ASP A 43 8.74 -2.86 -11.99
C ASP A 43 8.79 -3.52 -10.61
N ARG A 44 8.91 -2.72 -9.55
CA ARG A 44 8.76 -3.21 -8.17
C ARG A 44 7.44 -3.94 -8.02
N TYR A 45 6.35 -3.35 -8.48
CA TYR A 45 5.04 -3.98 -8.39
C TYR A 45 4.95 -5.24 -9.26
N LYS A 46 5.40 -5.17 -10.52
CA LYS A 46 5.37 -6.33 -11.44
C LYS A 46 6.12 -7.53 -10.88
N ASN A 47 7.20 -7.30 -10.13
CA ASN A 47 8.04 -8.37 -9.58
C ASN A 47 7.51 -8.92 -8.26
N PHE A 48 6.98 -8.07 -7.38
CA PHE A 48 6.67 -8.46 -6.00
C PHE A 48 5.18 -8.43 -5.61
N GLY A 49 4.32 -7.79 -6.42
CA GLY A 49 2.86 -7.71 -6.19
C GLY A 49 2.42 -6.73 -5.09
N ILE A 50 1.10 -6.69 -4.84
CA ILE A 50 0.50 -5.80 -3.82
C ILE A 50 0.98 -6.22 -2.42
N GLY A 51 1.30 -5.24 -1.59
CA GLY A 51 1.62 -5.46 -0.17
C GLY A 51 3.06 -5.91 0.07
N TYR A 52 3.90 -6.02 -0.97
CA TYR A 52 5.32 -6.23 -0.79
C TYR A 52 5.97 -5.05 -0.06
N ILE A 53 6.70 -5.38 1.00
CA ILE A 53 7.50 -4.45 1.80
C ILE A 53 8.97 -4.82 1.61
N ASP A 54 9.79 -3.81 1.33
CA ASP A 54 11.23 -3.96 1.17
C ASP A 54 11.88 -3.83 2.56
N ALA A 55 12.64 -4.86 2.94
CA ALA A 55 13.29 -4.94 4.24
C ALA A 55 14.24 -3.79 4.52
N ALA A 56 15.02 -3.38 3.51
CA ALA A 56 15.96 -2.27 3.64
C ALA A 56 15.20 -0.97 3.92
N ARG A 57 14.10 -0.72 3.19
CA ARG A 57 13.26 0.48 3.38
C ARG A 57 12.57 0.52 4.75
N MET A 58 12.21 -0.64 5.31
CA MET A 58 11.68 -0.69 6.68
C MET A 58 12.75 -0.30 7.69
N GLN A 59 13.99 -0.75 7.49
CA GLN A 59 15.10 -0.36 8.34
C GLN A 59 15.41 1.14 8.21
N ASP A 60 15.39 1.68 7.00
CA ASP A 60 15.57 3.12 6.76
C ASP A 60 14.51 3.94 7.49
N THR A 61 13.25 3.49 7.47
CA THR A 61 12.15 4.13 8.20
C THR A 61 12.41 4.15 9.71
N ILE A 62 12.87 3.03 10.29
CA ILE A 62 13.24 2.97 11.71
C ILE A 62 14.38 3.93 12.02
N ASN A 63 15.40 3.98 11.17
CA ASN A 63 16.55 4.87 11.35
C ASN A 63 16.10 6.35 11.34
N THR A 64 15.29 6.75 10.36
CA THR A 64 14.74 8.11 10.29
C THR A 64 13.94 8.47 11.53
N VAL A 65 13.12 7.56 12.06
CA VAL A 65 12.34 7.83 13.28
C VAL A 65 13.23 7.98 14.51
N LYS A 66 14.28 7.14 14.63
CA LYS A 66 15.30 7.26 15.69
C LYS A 66 16.06 8.58 15.62
N GLU A 67 16.40 9.05 14.41
CA GLU A 67 17.03 10.37 14.20
C GLU A 67 16.17 11.54 14.69
N LYS A 68 14.84 11.37 14.75
CA LYS A 68 13.91 12.35 15.33
C LYS A 68 13.76 12.24 16.84
N GLY A 69 14.56 11.40 17.50
CA GLY A 69 14.56 11.23 18.96
C GLY A 69 13.47 10.30 19.49
N VAL A 70 12.79 9.55 18.61
CA VAL A 70 11.77 8.57 19.02
C VAL A 70 12.44 7.22 19.28
N GLU A 71 12.24 6.68 20.47
CA GLU A 71 12.70 5.34 20.82
C GLU A 71 11.85 4.28 20.11
N ILE A 72 12.50 3.43 19.30
CA ILE A 72 11.90 2.21 18.73
C ILE A 72 12.61 1.01 19.34
N LYS A 73 11.83 0.08 19.92
CA LYS A 73 12.33 -1.14 20.58
C LYS A 73 12.45 -2.28 19.57
N GLY A 74 13.55 -3.02 19.52
CA GLY A 74 13.71 -4.13 18.57
C GLY A 74 14.05 -3.71 17.14
N ASP A 75 14.04 -4.68 16.22
CA ASP A 75 14.53 -4.57 14.85
C ASP A 75 13.39 -4.47 13.84
N ALA A 76 13.65 -4.00 12.61
CA ALA A 76 12.64 -3.87 11.55
C ALA A 76 11.81 -5.14 11.32
N LYS A 77 12.47 -6.30 11.33
CA LYS A 77 11.83 -7.62 11.13
C LYS A 77 10.77 -7.96 12.19
N ASP A 78 10.80 -7.32 13.34
CA ASP A 78 9.84 -7.57 14.42
C ASP A 78 8.49 -6.88 14.15
N TYR A 79 8.46 -5.92 13.21
CA TYR A 79 7.31 -5.07 12.92
C TYR A 79 6.54 -5.42 11.65
N TYR A 80 7.11 -6.26 10.78
CA TYR A 80 6.44 -6.68 9.55
C TYR A 80 6.84 -8.12 9.18
N THR A 81 5.98 -8.80 8.44
CA THR A 81 6.30 -10.10 7.87
C THR A 81 5.65 -10.25 6.50
N SER A 82 6.34 -10.93 5.59
CA SER A 82 5.84 -11.29 4.27
C SER A 82 5.10 -12.63 4.26
N ALA A 83 5.04 -13.34 5.39
CA ALA A 83 4.47 -14.71 5.47
C ALA A 83 2.98 -14.79 5.09
N PHE A 84 2.25 -13.68 5.16
CA PHE A 84 0.83 -13.62 4.79
C PHE A 84 0.60 -13.12 3.35
N LEU A 85 1.67 -12.80 2.62
CA LEU A 85 1.56 -12.43 1.21
C LEU A 85 1.19 -13.67 0.37
N PRO A 86 0.40 -13.49 -0.69
CA PRO A 86 -0.07 -14.59 -1.51
C PRO A 86 1.11 -15.15 -2.32
N ASN A 87 1.11 -16.46 -2.49
CA ASN A 87 2.06 -17.17 -3.34
C ASN A 87 1.27 -18.00 -4.38
N PRO A 88 1.28 -17.62 -5.69
CA PRO A 88 2.09 -16.57 -6.29
C PRO A 88 1.64 -15.14 -5.90
N PRO A 89 2.53 -14.13 -6.02
CA PRO A 89 2.19 -12.74 -5.73
C PRO A 89 0.96 -12.28 -6.52
N TYR A 90 0.06 -11.57 -5.84
CA TYR A 90 -1.10 -10.99 -6.50
C TYR A 90 -0.66 -9.77 -7.33
N LYS A 91 -0.90 -9.85 -8.64
CA LYS A 91 -0.60 -8.79 -9.61
C LYS A 91 -1.91 -8.23 -10.15
N PHE A 92 -1.93 -6.92 -10.31
CA PHE A 92 -3.03 -6.22 -10.96
C PHE A 92 -2.74 -6.27 -12.45
N ASN A 93 -3.62 -6.92 -13.20
CA ASN A 93 -3.51 -7.01 -14.65
C ASN A 93 -4.20 -5.77 -15.22
N TYR A 94 -3.43 -4.98 -15.98
CA TYR A 94 -3.91 -3.82 -16.70
C TYR A 94 -4.58 -4.20 -18.00
#